data_AF-A0A955QRV7-F1
#
_entry.id   AF-A0A955QRV7-F1
#
_cell.length_a   1.000
_cell.length_b   1.000
_cell.length_c   1.000
_cell.angle_alpha   90.00
_cell.angle_beta   90.00
_cell.angle_gamma   90.00
#
_symmetry.space_group_name_H-M   'P 1'
#
loop_
_entity.id
_entity.type
_entity.pdbx_description
1 polymer ?
#
loop_
_entity_poly.entity_id
_entity_poly.type
_entity_poly.pdbx_seq_one_letter_code
_entity_poly.pdbx_strand_id
1 'polypeptide(L)'
;MEIFVGGGGGQDDALFTYQDEKLVNIIQGTGLSSLTATYGATSIDMDQDGDTDLLIAREDGIFLYLNDHGTFTQRPIPLHLEPDAVPLTIAVSDINHDGHGDLYVSVFVINGPFVAQPSTTPPMPSTTSCCSITVISRLRISRTL
;
A
#
# COMPACT_ATOMS: atom_id res chain seq x y z
N MET A 1 4.90 14.88 15.21
CA MET A 1 3.84 14.07 14.58
C MET A 1 3.86 14.36 13.10
N GLU A 2 3.81 13.31 12.29
CA GLU A 2 3.79 13.40 10.83
C GLU A 2 2.54 12.70 10.29
N ILE A 3 2.05 13.16 9.14
CA ILE A 3 0.85 12.65 8.47
C ILE A 3 1.17 12.49 6.99
N PHE A 4 1.14 11.25 6.52
CA PHE A 4 1.17 10.97 5.09
C PHE A 4 -0.26 10.98 4.52
N VAL A 5 -0.44 11.61 3.36
CA VAL A 5 -1.70 11.67 2.63
C VAL A 5 -1.45 11.21 1.20
N GLY A 6 -2.09 10.12 0.82
CA GLY A 6 -2.00 9.57 -0.53
C GLY A 6 -2.77 10.43 -1.55
N GLY A 7 -2.16 10.68 -2.70
CA GLY A 7 -2.78 11.33 -3.85
C GLY A 7 -3.66 10.37 -4.66
N GLY A 8 -4.67 10.92 -5.34
CA GLY A 8 -5.37 10.21 -6.41
C GLY A 8 -4.57 10.19 -7.72
N GLY A 9 -5.10 9.53 -8.77
CA GLY A 9 -4.45 9.51 -10.08
C GLY A 9 -4.21 10.92 -10.63
N GLY A 10 -2.95 11.25 -10.92
CA GLY A 10 -2.51 12.57 -11.37
C GLY A 10 -2.36 13.62 -10.26
N GLN A 11 -2.45 13.22 -8.99
CA GLN A 11 -2.26 14.11 -7.83
C GLN A 11 -1.02 13.66 -7.05
N ASP A 12 -0.23 14.61 -6.57
CA ASP A 12 0.91 14.32 -5.71
C ASP A 12 0.44 13.80 -4.34
N ASP A 13 1.23 12.91 -3.75
CA ASP A 13 1.14 12.62 -2.33
C ASP A 13 1.55 13.85 -1.49
N ALA A 14 1.25 13.84 -0.20
CA ALA A 14 1.72 14.85 0.75
C ALA A 14 2.23 14.23 2.04
N LEU A 15 3.24 14.86 2.64
CA LEU A 15 3.76 14.52 3.96
C LEU A 15 3.72 15.78 4.80
N PHE A 16 2.92 15.78 5.86
CA PHE A 16 2.76 16.93 6.74
C PHE A 16 3.43 16.69 8.08
N THR A 17 4.00 17.75 8.65
CA THR A 17 4.39 17.81 10.06
C THR A 17 3.50 18.80 10.80
N TYR A 18 3.18 18.50 12.06
CA TYR A 18 2.41 19.42 12.90
C TYR A 18 3.36 20.29 13.75
N GLN A 19 3.44 21.58 13.41
CA GLN A 19 4.32 22.57 14.03
C GLN A 19 3.57 23.90 14.18
N ASP A 20 3.74 24.59 15.31
CA ASP A 20 3.12 25.89 15.59
C ASP A 20 1.61 25.93 15.28
N GLU A 21 0.90 24.90 15.73
CA GLU A 21 -0.54 24.70 15.52
C GLU A 21 -0.98 24.56 14.05
N LYS A 22 -0.04 24.31 13.13
CA LYS A 22 -0.28 24.21 11.69
C LYS A 22 0.28 22.91 11.10
N LEU A 23 -0.37 22.44 10.04
CA LEU A 23 0.17 21.39 9.18
C LEU A 23 1.04 22.03 8.10
N VAL A 24 2.32 21.67 8.06
CA VAL A 24 3.28 22.13 7.07
C VAL A 24 3.62 20.97 6.15
N ASN A 25 3.41 21.12 4.85
CA ASN A 25 3.80 20.11 3.87
C ASN A 25 5.32 20.12 3.72
N ILE A 26 5.96 19.00 4.05
CA ILE A 26 7.40 18.77 4.03
C ILE A 26 7.81 17.72 3.00
N ILE A 27 6.93 17.34 2.07
CA ILE A 27 7.23 16.27 1.11
C ILE A 27 8.37 16.61 0.14
N GLN A 28 8.59 17.90 -0.14
CA GLN A 28 9.65 18.33 -1.06
C GLN A 28 11.03 17.93 -0.54
N GLY A 29 11.80 17.23 -1.38
CA GLY A 29 13.15 16.77 -1.06
C GLY A 29 13.21 15.43 -0.30
N THR A 30 12.06 14.87 0.10
CA THR A 30 12.02 13.58 0.81
C THR A 30 12.17 12.37 -0.12
N GLY A 31 11.97 12.53 -1.43
CA GLY A 31 11.95 11.40 -2.37
C GLY A 31 10.60 10.68 -2.47
N LEU A 32 9.61 11.04 -1.64
CA LEU A 32 8.22 10.62 -1.85
C LEU A 32 7.62 11.41 -3.02
N SER A 33 7.57 10.80 -4.19
CA SER A 33 6.95 11.38 -5.37
C SER A 33 6.33 10.28 -6.22
N SER A 34 5.03 10.43 -6.49
CA SER A 34 4.30 9.60 -7.43
C SER A 34 2.99 10.30 -7.80
N LEU A 35 2.53 10.03 -9.02
CA LEU A 35 1.23 10.48 -9.52
C LEU A 35 0.25 9.30 -9.65
N THR A 36 0.67 8.10 -9.25
CA THR A 36 -0.21 6.93 -9.23
C THR A 36 -1.10 6.97 -7.99
N ALA A 37 -2.39 6.65 -8.16
CA ALA A 37 -3.36 6.66 -7.09
C ALA A 37 -2.92 5.77 -5.93
N THR A 38 -2.86 6.36 -4.74
CA THR A 38 -2.58 5.66 -3.48
C THR A 38 -3.89 5.21 -2.84
N TYR A 39 -3.99 3.92 -2.53
CA TYR A 39 -5.18 3.33 -1.88
C TYR A 39 -4.97 3.02 -0.41
N GLY A 40 -3.74 2.72 -0.01
CA GLY A 40 -3.42 2.42 1.37
C GLY A 40 -1.96 2.66 1.69
N ALA A 41 -1.68 3.00 2.93
CA ALA A 41 -0.33 3.17 3.44
C ALA A 41 -0.22 2.56 4.85
N THR A 42 0.96 2.09 5.21
CA THR A 42 1.30 1.61 6.55
C THR A 42 2.68 2.11 6.92
N SER A 43 2.81 2.67 8.12
CA SER A 43 4.08 3.13 8.68
C SER A 43 4.63 2.11 9.67
N ILE A 44 5.85 1.62 9.44
CA ILE A 44 6.55 0.68 10.31
C ILE A 44 8.05 0.77 10.07
N ASP A 45 8.86 0.63 11.11
CA ASP A 45 10.32 0.41 10.97
C ASP A 45 10.55 -1.03 10.47
N MET A 46 10.69 -1.18 9.15
CA MET A 46 10.66 -2.49 8.48
C MET A 46 12.03 -3.15 8.46
N ASP A 47 13.11 -2.37 8.42
CA ASP A 47 14.49 -2.87 8.42
C ASP A 47 15.21 -2.73 9.78
N GLN A 48 14.50 -2.25 10.82
CA GLN A 48 14.93 -2.19 12.22
C GLN A 48 16.11 -1.25 12.46
N ASP A 49 16.17 -0.15 11.72
CA ASP A 49 17.21 0.87 11.89
C ASP A 49 16.77 2.06 12.76
N GLY A 50 15.50 2.08 13.18
CA GLY A 50 14.91 3.10 14.03
C GLY A 50 14.26 4.26 13.27
N ASP A 51 14.40 4.32 11.94
CA ASP A 51 13.63 5.23 11.09
C ASP A 51 12.29 4.56 10.67
N THR A 52 11.20 5.33 10.65
CA THR A 52 9.90 4.79 10.23
C THR A 52 9.82 4.75 8.71
N ASP A 53 9.66 3.56 8.13
CA ASP A 53 9.44 3.33 6.70
C ASP A 53 7.96 3.43 6.32
N LEU A 54 7.69 3.49 5.01
CA LEU A 54 6.33 3.47 4.48
C LEU A 54 6.12 2.32 3.49
N LEU A 55 5.11 1.50 3.75
CA LEU A 55 4.55 0.56 2.80
C LEU A 55 3.33 1.20 2.14
N ILE A 56 3.31 1.32 0.82
CA ILE A 56 2.25 1.99 0.07
C ILE A 56 1.66 1.02 -0.98
N ALA A 57 0.35 0.83 -0.93
CA ALA A 57 -0.45 0.18 -1.96
C ALA A 57 -1.00 1.24 -2.92
N ARG A 58 -0.69 1.08 -4.20
CA ARG A 58 -1.08 1.96 -5.30
C ARG A 58 -1.74 1.16 -6.42
N GLU A 59 -2.37 1.86 -7.35
CA GLU A 59 -2.95 1.26 -8.56
C GLU A 59 -1.97 0.39 -9.35
N ASP A 60 -0.68 0.75 -9.36
CA ASP A 60 0.37 0.06 -10.10
C ASP A 60 1.19 -0.94 -9.25
N GLY A 61 0.83 -1.16 -7.98
CA GLY A 61 1.46 -2.20 -7.17
C GLY A 61 1.71 -1.80 -5.71
N ILE A 62 2.68 -2.48 -5.10
CA ILE A 62 3.06 -2.25 -3.70
C ILE A 62 4.52 -1.83 -3.64
N PHE A 63 4.78 -0.77 -2.88
CA PHE A 63 6.09 -0.17 -2.74
C PHE A 63 6.46 -0.05 -1.28
N LEU A 64 7.69 -0.41 -0.95
CA LEU A 64 8.34 -0.02 0.28
C LEU A 64 9.18 1.22 0.02
N TYR A 65 9.00 2.24 0.83
CA TYR A 65 9.85 3.41 0.89
C TYR A 65 10.68 3.32 2.16
N LEU A 66 11.95 2.94 2.01
CA LEU A 66 12.90 2.91 3.11
C LEU A 66 13.31 4.34 3.48
N ASN A 67 13.18 4.67 4.75
CA ASN A 67 13.52 5.99 5.28
C ASN A 67 14.97 6.00 5.76
N ASP A 68 15.72 7.02 5.39
CA ASP A 68 17.05 7.31 5.90
C ASP A 68 17.04 8.77 6.35
N HIS A 69 16.73 8.98 7.63
CA HIS A 69 16.67 10.29 8.28
C HIS A 69 15.85 11.35 7.51
N GLY A 70 14.69 10.95 6.98
CA GLY A 70 13.75 11.80 6.23
C GLY A 70 13.89 11.72 4.71
N THR A 71 14.84 10.92 4.21
CA THR A 71 15.00 10.63 2.77
C THR A 71 14.50 9.23 2.47
N PHE A 72 13.49 9.13 1.60
CA PHE A 72 12.83 7.89 1.24
C PHE A 72 13.36 7.33 -0.08
N THR A 73 13.74 6.05 -0.07
CA THR A 73 14.11 5.29 -1.25
C THR A 73 13.04 4.26 -1.59
N GLN A 74 12.40 4.42 -2.75
CA GLN A 74 11.37 3.50 -3.23
C GLN A 74 11.96 2.15 -3.68
N ARG A 75 11.32 1.06 -3.26
CA ARG A 75 11.58 -0.31 -3.69
C ARG A 75 10.25 -1.01 -4.01
N PRO A 76 10.02 -1.48 -5.24
CA PRO A 76 8.83 -2.27 -5.55
C PRO A 76 8.91 -3.62 -4.82
N ILE A 77 7.79 -4.05 -4.24
CA ILE A 77 7.68 -5.38 -3.63
C ILE A 77 7.24 -6.35 -4.73
N PRO A 78 8.05 -7.38 -5.05
CA PRO A 78 7.71 -8.31 -6.12
C PRO A 78 6.57 -9.23 -5.65
N LEU A 79 5.34 -8.88 -6.00
CA LEU A 79 4.15 -9.70 -5.78
C LEU A 79 3.57 -10.13 -7.11
N HIS A 80 3.29 -11.43 -7.20
CA HIS A 80 2.51 -11.95 -8.31
C HIS A 80 1.02 -11.72 -8.00
N LEU A 81 0.46 -10.67 -8.57
CA LEU A 81 -0.97 -10.40 -8.55
C LEU A 81 -1.57 -10.80 -9.90
N GLU A 82 -2.83 -11.19 -9.91
CA GLU A 82 -3.58 -11.36 -11.15
C GLU A 82 -3.60 -10.04 -11.96
N PRO A 83 -3.65 -10.07 -13.30
CA PRO A 83 -3.55 -8.86 -14.12
C PRO A 83 -4.58 -7.77 -13.78
N ASP A 84 -5.78 -8.16 -13.32
CA ASP A 84 -6.88 -7.26 -12.99
C ASP A 84 -7.00 -6.99 -11.47
N ALA A 85 -5.97 -7.31 -10.71
CA ALA A 85 -5.93 -7.12 -9.26
C ALA A 85 -5.22 -5.82 -8.87
N VAL A 86 -5.90 -5.00 -8.08
CA VAL A 86 -5.42 -3.71 -7.56
C VAL A 86 -5.23 -3.81 -6.05
N PRO A 87 -4.03 -3.59 -5.49
CA PRO A 87 -3.82 -3.63 -4.06
C PRO A 87 -4.46 -2.41 -3.37
N LEU A 88 -5.14 -2.64 -2.25
CA LEU A 88 -5.88 -1.60 -1.54
C LEU A 88 -5.27 -1.26 -0.18
N THR A 89 -5.01 -2.27 0.65
CA THR A 89 -4.43 -2.05 1.97
C THR A 89 -3.44 -3.15 2.32
N ILE A 90 -2.50 -2.79 3.17
CA ILE A 90 -1.41 -3.62 3.68
C ILE A 90 -1.55 -3.63 5.19
N ALA A 91 -1.48 -4.80 5.81
CA ALA A 91 -1.28 -4.94 7.25
C ALA A 91 0.02 -5.69 7.49
N VAL A 92 0.71 -5.36 8.57
CA VAL A 92 2.00 -5.95 8.92
C VAL A 92 1.92 -6.62 10.28
N SER A 93 2.42 -7.85 10.38
CA SER A 93 2.50 -8.61 11.64
C SER A 93 3.59 -9.66 11.55
N ASP A 94 4.25 -9.99 12.66
CA ASP A 94 5.20 -11.12 12.75
C ASP A 94 4.43 -12.40 13.11
N ILE A 95 3.97 -13.14 12.09
CA ILE A 95 3.08 -14.29 12.25
C ILE A 95 3.87 -15.53 12.66
N ASN A 96 5.08 -15.65 12.09
CA ASN A 96 5.92 -16.83 12.25
C ASN A 96 6.89 -16.71 13.44
N HIS A 97 6.88 -15.56 14.13
CA HIS A 97 7.72 -15.24 15.27
C HIS A 97 9.22 -15.23 14.95
N ASP A 98 9.59 -14.82 13.74
CA ASP A 98 10.99 -14.71 13.31
C ASP A 98 11.59 -13.32 13.56
N GLY A 99 10.79 -12.39 14.09
CA GLY A 99 11.20 -11.03 14.38
C GLY A 99 11.18 -10.11 13.18
N HIS A 100 10.65 -10.52 12.03
CA HIS A 100 10.47 -9.68 10.84
C HIS A 100 8.98 -9.52 10.49
N GLY A 101 8.63 -8.40 9.86
CA GLY A 101 7.25 -8.14 9.45
C GLY A 101 6.81 -9.01 8.28
N ASP A 102 5.71 -9.75 8.43
CA ASP A 102 5.00 -10.39 7.33
C ASP A 102 3.89 -9.45 6.79
N LEU A 103 3.70 -9.44 5.47
CA LEU A 103 2.73 -8.57 4.80
C LEU A 103 1.42 -9.31 4.48
N TYR A 104 0.32 -8.69 4.86
CA TYR A 104 -1.04 -9.06 4.46
C TYR A 104 -1.60 -8.01 3.51
N VAL A 105 -1.82 -8.41 2.26
CA VAL A 105 -2.31 -7.50 1.24
C VAL A 105 -3.74 -7.86 0.90
N SER A 106 -4.63 -6.88 0.93
CA SER A 106 -5.94 -7.01 0.30
C SER A 106 -5.89 -6.42 -1.11
N VAL A 107 -6.50 -7.13 -2.06
CA VAL A 107 -6.63 -6.65 -3.44
C VAL A 107 -8.08 -6.62 -3.87
N PHE A 108 -8.38 -5.71 -4.80
CA PHE A 108 -9.64 -5.63 -5.53
C PHE A 108 -9.46 -6.23 -6.92
N VAL A 109 -10.28 -7.21 -7.29
CA VAL A 109 -10.22 -7.84 -8.62
C VAL A 109 -11.43 -7.42 -9.43
N ILE A 110 -11.19 -6.82 -10.60
CA ILE A 110 -12.26 -6.39 -11.50
C ILE A 110 -12.64 -7.53 -12.44
N ASN A 111 -13.52 -8.42 -11.97
CA ASN A 111 -14.08 -9.47 -12.82
C ASN A 111 -15.26 -8.95 -13.65
N GLY A 112 -14.99 -8.45 -14.85
CA GLY A 112 -16.01 -8.11 -15.87
C GLY A 112 -16.97 -6.97 -15.48
N PRO A 113 -17.91 -6.59 -16.38
CA PRO A 113 -18.85 -5.52 -16.09
C PRO A 113 -19.75 -5.89 -14.90
N PHE A 114 -20.01 -4.92 -14.03
CA PHE A 114 -21.09 -5.02 -13.03
C PHE A 114 -22.42 -5.20 -13.77
N VAL A 115 -22.91 -6.45 -13.87
CA VAL A 115 -24.26 -6.73 -14.34
C VAL A 115 -25.19 -6.65 -13.14
N ALA A 116 -25.87 -5.51 -12.98
CA ALA A 116 -27.01 -5.44 -12.08
C ALA A 116 -28.04 -6.48 -12.55
N GLN A 117 -28.28 -7.52 -11.74
CA GLN A 117 -29.30 -8.49 -12.08
C GLN A 117 -30.69 -7.82 -11.95
N PRO A 118 -31.54 -7.85 -12.99
CA PRO A 118 -32.95 -7.54 -12.82
C PRO A 118 -33.55 -8.48 -11.78
N SER A 119 -34.41 -7.96 -10.90
CA SER A 119 -34.98 -8.67 -9.74
C SER A 119 -35.88 -9.88 -10.06
N THR A 120 -35.93 -10.35 -11.31
CA THR A 120 -36.93 -11.31 -11.78
C THR A 120 -36.36 -12.60 -12.38
N THR A 121 -35.05 -12.86 -12.30
CA THR A 121 -34.45 -14.13 -12.79
C THR A 121 -33.97 -15.02 -11.64
N PRO A 122 -34.20 -16.35 -11.69
CA PRO A 122 -33.75 -17.28 -10.65
C PRO A 122 -32.21 -17.35 -10.59
N PRO A 123 -31.62 -17.73 -9.45
CA PRO A 123 -30.17 -17.63 -9.24
C PRO A 123 -29.40 -18.56 -10.20
N MET A 124 -28.61 -17.95 -11.09
CA MET A 124 -27.54 -18.62 -11.86
C MET A 124 -26.32 -18.86 -10.95
N PRO A 125 -25.48 -19.88 -11.21
CA PRO A 125 -24.30 -20.16 -10.39
C PRO A 125 -23.26 -19.04 -10.54
N SER A 126 -23.22 -18.18 -9.53
CA SER A 126 -22.13 -17.33 -9.06
C SER A 126 -21.00 -17.00 -10.05
N THR A 127 -21.15 -15.94 -10.85
CA THR A 127 -20.01 -15.08 -11.18
C THR A 127 -19.83 -14.10 -10.03
N THR A 128 -19.23 -14.58 -8.94
CA THR A 128 -18.92 -13.76 -7.77
C THR A 128 -17.92 -12.69 -8.20
N SER A 129 -18.35 -11.43 -8.25
CA SER A 129 -17.45 -10.31 -7.98
C SER A 129 -17.00 -10.51 -6.53
N CYS A 130 -15.88 -11.21 -6.35
CA CYS A 130 -15.37 -11.55 -5.05
C CYS A 130 -14.43 -10.43 -4.63
N CYS A 131 -14.88 -9.58 -3.72
CA CYS A 131 -13.99 -8.65 -3.04
C CYS A 131 -13.03 -9.43 -2.13
N SER A 132 -11.75 -9.06 -2.17
CA SER A 132 -10.63 -9.57 -1.38
C SER A 132 -10.10 -10.95 -1.75
N ILE A 133 -8.98 -10.96 -2.48
CA ILE A 133 -7.95 -11.97 -2.29
C ILE A 133 -7.00 -11.44 -1.22
N THR A 134 -6.68 -12.26 -0.21
CA THR A 134 -5.60 -11.99 0.74
C THR A 134 -4.33 -12.65 0.21
N VAL A 135 -3.35 -11.85 -0.17
CA VAL A 135 -2.02 -12.36 -0.52
C VAL A 135 -1.16 -12.26 0.73
N ILE A 136 -0.62 -13.41 1.16
CA ILE A 136 0.38 -13.50 2.23
C ILE A 136 1.73 -13.63 1.54
N SER A 137 2.55 -12.61 1.67
CA SER A 137 3.90 -12.59 1.10
C SER A 137 4.91 -12.28 2.18
N ARG A 138 5.95 -13.12 2.26
CA ARG A 138 7.09 -12.88 3.13
C ARG A 138 8.09 -11.99 2.42
N LEU A 139 8.47 -10.89 3.04
CA LEU A 139 9.53 -10.03 2.54
C LEU A 139 10.64 -9.95 3.58
N ARG A 140 11.83 -10.46 3.24
CA ARG A 140 13.01 -10.28 4.08
C ARG A 140 13.77 -9.08 3.57
N ILE A 141 13.88 -8.05 4.40
CA ILE A 141 14.53 -6.81 4.04
C ILE A 141 15.77 -6.69 4.89
N SER A 142 16.91 -6.64 4.23
CA SER A 142 18.18 -6.26 4.84
C SER A 142 18.79 -5.20 3.95
N ARG A 143 19.22 -4.06 4.50
CA ARG A 143 20.10 -3.16 3.76
C ARG A 143 21.35 -3.95 3.38
N THR A 144 21.56 -4.17 2.09
CA THR A 144 22.89 -4.58 1.62
C THR A 144 23.78 -3.35 1.81
N LEU A 145 24.74 -3.45 2.73
CA LEU A 145 25.81 -2.46 2.89
C LEU A 145 26.59 -2.27 1.59
#